data_AF-A0A2D8GMB9-F1
#
_entry.id   AF-A0A2D8GMB9-F1
#
_cell.length_a   1.000
_cell.length_b   1.000
_cell.length_c   1.000
_cell.angle_alpha   90.00
_cell.angle_beta   90.00
_cell.angle_gamma   90.00
#
_symmetry.space_group_name_H-M   'P 1'
#
loop_
_entity.id
_entity.type
_entity.pdbx_description
1 polymer ?
#
loop_
_entity_poly.entity_id
_entity_poly.type
_entity_poly.pdbx_seq_one_letter_code
_entity_poly.pdbx_strand_id
1 'polypeptide(L)'
;MDVLGLSFTNSWMGKSMLKSKHDSLAFTNRPGIYWAVMSQKGRYYNEADQKDHFFGFSENENLKHEYKQIGKAWIDTTRWLLQENKIWHP
;
A
#
# COMPACT_ATOMS: atom_id res chain seq x y z
N MET A 1 -5.52 8.00 17.08
CA MET A 1 -6.99 8.02 17.16
C MET A 1 -7.51 7.05 18.20
N ASP A 2 -7.05 5.79 18.21
CA ASP A 2 -7.50 4.82 19.23
C ASP A 2 -7.25 5.29 20.69
N VAL A 3 -6.08 5.87 20.98
CA VAL A 3 -5.78 6.47 22.31
C VAL A 3 -6.71 7.64 22.65
N LEU A 4 -7.22 8.33 21.63
CA LEU A 4 -8.15 9.46 21.78
C LEU A 4 -9.63 9.01 21.78
N GLY A 5 -9.91 7.70 21.71
CA GLY A 5 -11.27 7.17 21.60
C GLY A 5 -11.98 7.50 20.30
N LEU A 6 -11.25 7.94 19.27
CA LEU A 6 -11.82 8.34 17.98
C LEU A 6 -11.76 7.18 16.97
N SER A 7 -12.87 6.96 16.26
CA SER A 7 -12.95 5.98 15.17
C SER A 7 -12.26 6.50 13.92
N PHE A 8 -11.49 5.63 13.26
CA PHE A 8 -11.05 5.86 11.89
C PHE A 8 -12.17 5.45 10.92
N THR A 9 -12.50 6.29 9.95
CA THR A 9 -13.55 6.03 8.96
C THR A 9 -13.01 5.67 7.58
N ASN A 10 -11.70 5.80 7.37
CA ASN A 10 -11.09 5.74 6.04
C ASN A 10 -10.13 4.55 5.91
N SER A 11 -10.31 3.75 4.85
CA SER A 11 -9.55 2.52 4.57
C SER A 11 -8.07 2.76 4.20
N TRP A 12 -7.71 3.98 3.82
CA TRP A 12 -6.36 4.38 3.40
C TRP A 12 -5.51 4.98 4.52
N MET A 13 -6.06 5.20 5.72
CA MET A 13 -5.28 5.58 6.90
C MET A 13 -4.65 4.35 7.56
N GLY A 14 -3.51 4.57 8.22
CA GLY A 14 -2.85 3.53 9.01
C GLY A 14 -3.79 2.94 10.08
N LYS A 15 -3.71 1.63 10.26
CA LYS A 15 -4.50 0.91 11.27
C LYS A 15 -3.81 0.94 12.63
N SER A 16 -4.61 0.90 13.69
CA SER A 16 -4.10 0.94 15.06
C SER A 16 -3.53 -0.40 15.50
N MET A 17 -2.22 -0.43 15.74
CA MET A 17 -1.47 -1.60 16.21
C MET A 17 -1.95 -2.20 17.55
N LEU A 18 -2.86 -1.53 18.26
CA LEU A 18 -3.45 -2.00 19.51
C LEU A 18 -4.58 -3.02 19.29
N LYS A 19 -5.07 -3.18 18.05
CA LYS A 19 -6.18 -4.09 17.72
C LYS A 19 -5.64 -5.40 17.14
N SER A 20 -6.17 -6.54 17.59
CA SER A 20 -5.65 -7.88 17.26
C SER A 20 -6.14 -8.48 15.94
N LYS A 21 -6.82 -7.71 15.08
CA LYS A 21 -7.36 -8.18 13.80
C LYS A 21 -7.15 -7.16 12.70
N HIS A 22 -5.96 -7.14 12.12
CA HIS A 22 -5.71 -6.35 10.91
C HIS A 22 -5.68 -7.26 9.69
N ASP A 23 -6.17 -6.71 8.58
CA ASP A 23 -5.92 -7.28 7.26
C ASP A 23 -4.41 -7.53 7.12
N SER A 24 -4.07 -8.66 6.51
CA SER A 24 -2.71 -9.16 6.44
C SER A 24 -1.79 -8.34 5.53
N LEU A 25 -2.26 -7.23 4.96
CA LEU A 25 -1.54 -6.40 4.01
C LEU A 25 -1.07 -5.09 4.66
N ALA A 26 0.22 -4.82 4.53
CA ALA A 26 0.86 -3.56 4.84
C ALA A 26 1.24 -2.83 3.55
N PHE A 27 1.12 -1.50 3.57
CA PHE A 27 1.39 -0.63 2.44
C PHE A 27 2.45 0.40 2.82
N THR A 28 3.34 0.75 1.88
CA THR A 28 4.29 1.86 2.04
C THR A 28 4.48 2.59 0.72
N ASN A 29 4.68 3.90 0.79
CA ASN A 29 4.90 4.77 -0.36
C ASN A 29 5.95 5.82 -0.02
N ARG A 30 6.86 6.06 -0.95
CA ARG A 30 7.66 7.28 -1.04
C ARG A 30 7.25 7.97 -2.35
N PRO A 31 6.50 9.09 -2.29
CA PRO A 31 5.99 9.77 -3.47
C PRO A 31 7.07 9.99 -4.53
N GLY A 32 6.73 9.67 -5.78
CA GLY A 32 7.64 9.76 -6.93
C GLY A 32 8.78 8.75 -6.99
N ILE A 33 8.99 7.91 -5.95
CA ILE A 33 10.15 7.02 -5.88
C ILE A 33 9.74 5.54 -5.85
N TYR A 34 8.89 5.11 -4.92
CA TYR A 34 8.43 3.72 -4.91
C TYR A 34 7.16 3.53 -4.07
N TRP A 35 6.46 2.44 -4.32
CA TRP A 35 5.39 1.95 -3.46
C TRP A 35 5.50 0.43 -3.28
N ALA A 36 4.95 -0.10 -2.19
CA ALA A 36 4.98 -1.53 -1.92
C ALA A 36 3.75 -2.04 -1.16
N VAL A 37 3.40 -3.31 -1.42
CA VAL A 37 2.39 -4.10 -0.72
C VAL A 37 3.05 -5.35 -0.14
N MET A 38 2.83 -5.62 1.14
CA MET A 38 3.57 -6.65 1.87
C MET A 38 2.66 -7.43 2.82
N SER A 39 2.94 -8.71 2.96
CA SER A 39 2.36 -9.58 3.98
C SER A 39 3.34 -10.68 4.36
N GLN A 40 2.91 -11.58 5.24
CA GLN A 40 3.61 -12.83 5.50
C GLN A 40 3.73 -13.75 4.27
N LYS A 41 2.82 -13.60 3.29
CA LYS A 41 2.76 -14.42 2.07
C LYS A 41 3.64 -13.91 0.93
N GLY A 42 4.18 -12.70 1.05
CA GLY A 42 4.99 -12.11 -0.01
C GLY A 42 5.02 -10.59 0.04
N ARG A 43 5.88 -10.01 -0.79
CA ARG A 43 6.06 -8.58 -0.91
C ARG A 43 6.29 -8.19 -2.35
N TYR A 44 5.56 -7.17 -2.78
CA TYR A 44 5.62 -6.59 -4.11
C TYR A 44 5.96 -5.11 -3.99
N TYR A 45 6.94 -4.64 -4.75
CA TYR A 45 7.31 -3.23 -4.83
C TYR A 45 7.47 -2.82 -6.28
N ASN A 46 7.12 -1.57 -6.54
CA ASN A 46 7.35 -0.93 -7.82
C ASN A 46 8.15 0.35 -7.59
N GLU A 47 9.24 0.49 -8.33
CA GLU A 47 10.10 1.67 -8.33
C GLU A 47 9.68 2.60 -9.48
N ALA A 48 9.25 3.80 -9.11
CA ALA A 48 8.94 4.92 -10.00
C ALA A 48 8.02 4.56 -11.20
N ASP A 49 7.09 3.63 -11.03
CA ASP A 49 6.19 3.13 -12.10
C ASP A 49 6.94 2.47 -13.28
N GLN A 50 8.22 2.11 -13.10
CA GLN A 50 9.10 1.57 -14.14
C GLN A 50 9.52 0.12 -13.91
N LYS A 51 9.80 -0.26 -12.65
CA LYS A 51 10.42 -1.54 -12.34
C LYS A 51 9.71 -2.26 -11.21
N ASP A 52 9.31 -3.50 -11.50
CA ASP A 52 8.64 -4.37 -10.56
C ASP A 52 9.64 -5.30 -9.84
N HIS A 53 9.45 -5.45 -8.55
CA HIS A 53 10.22 -6.31 -7.67
C HIS A 53 9.29 -7.14 -6.79
N PHE A 54 9.58 -8.42 -6.63
CA PHE A 54 8.70 -9.32 -5.88
C PHE A 54 9.46 -10.45 -5.20
N PHE A 55 9.05 -10.80 -3.99
CA PHE A 55 9.72 -11.82 -3.17
C PHE A 55 8.71 -12.60 -2.32
N GLY A 56 8.97 -13.89 -2.11
CA GLY A 56 8.26 -14.73 -1.14
C GLY A 56 6.95 -15.33 -1.63
N PHE A 57 6.59 -15.22 -2.92
CA PHE A 57 5.31 -15.71 -3.45
C PHE A 57 5.23 -17.22 -3.68
N SER A 58 6.28 -18.01 -3.42
CA SER A 58 6.31 -19.48 -3.60
C SER A 58 5.64 -19.96 -4.91
N GLU A 59 5.99 -19.33 -6.03
CA GLU A 59 5.43 -19.61 -7.37
C GLU A 59 3.93 -19.31 -7.54
N ASN A 60 3.27 -18.69 -6.56
CA ASN A 60 1.89 -18.24 -6.65
C ASN A 60 1.78 -16.94 -7.47
N GLU A 61 1.77 -17.10 -8.79
CA GLU A 61 1.67 -16.03 -9.78
C GLU A 61 0.37 -15.20 -9.63
N ASN A 62 -0.74 -15.86 -9.27
CA ASN A 62 -2.02 -15.18 -9.05
C ASN A 62 -1.93 -14.19 -7.88
N LEU A 63 -1.35 -14.61 -6.75
CA LEU A 63 -1.17 -13.75 -5.58
C LEU A 63 -0.21 -12.59 -5.87
N LYS A 64 0.85 -12.84 -6.63
CA LYS A 64 1.76 -11.79 -7.08
C LYS A 64 1.03 -10.75 -7.93
N HIS A 65 0.20 -11.20 -8.88
CA HIS A 65 -0.60 -10.32 -9.73
C HIS A 65 -1.62 -9.50 -8.92
N GLU A 66 -2.28 -10.15 -7.96
CA GLU A 66 -3.21 -9.50 -7.03
C GLU A 66 -2.52 -8.37 -6.25
N TYR A 67 -1.30 -8.61 -5.75
CA TYR A 67 -0.55 -7.60 -4.99
C TYR A 67 -0.17 -6.39 -5.85
N LYS A 68 0.18 -6.62 -7.12
CA LYS A 68 0.40 -5.55 -8.09
C LYS A 68 -0.85 -4.70 -8.27
N GLN A 69 -2.01 -5.34 -8.52
CA GLN A 69 -3.28 -4.63 -8.75
C GLN A 69 -3.71 -3.83 -7.51
N ILE A 70 -3.67 -4.46 -6.33
CA ILE A 70 -4.00 -3.82 -5.06
C ILE A 70 -3.09 -2.61 -4.81
N GLY A 71 -1.78 -2.78 -4.99
CA GLY A 71 -0.82 -1.70 -4.78
C GLY A 71 -1.02 -0.53 -5.73
N LYS A 72 -1.29 -0.82 -7.01
CA LYS A 72 -1.57 0.20 -8.02
C LYS A 72 -2.86 0.97 -7.71
N ALA A 73 -3.94 0.26 -7.35
CA ALA A 73 -5.19 0.90 -6.97
C ALA A 73 -5.03 1.78 -5.72
N TRP A 74 -4.25 1.31 -4.73
CA TRP A 74 -3.96 2.05 -3.51
C TRP A 74 -3.17 3.33 -3.77
N ILE A 75 -2.08 3.26 -4.55
CA ILE A 75 -1.25 4.45 -4.84
C ILE A 75 -2.01 5.47 -5.70
N ASP A 76 -2.80 5.01 -6.68
CA ASP A 76 -3.62 5.91 -7.52
C ASP A 76 -4.67 6.65 -6.69
N THR A 77 -5.34 5.93 -5.79
CA THR A 77 -6.31 6.52 -4.86
C THR A 77 -5.65 7.53 -3.93
N THR A 78 -4.47 7.20 -3.40
CA THR A 78 -3.71 8.10 -2.51
C THR A 78 -3.26 9.36 -3.24
N ARG A 79 -2.70 9.23 -4.45
CA ARG A 79 -2.30 10.36 -5.31
C ARG A 79 -3.49 11.28 -5.61
N TRP A 80 -4.65 10.70 -5.93
CA TRP A 80 -5.87 11.45 -6.19
C TRP A 80 -6.37 12.20 -4.94
N LEU A 81 -6.46 11.51 -3.79
CA LEU A 81 -6.92 12.10 -2.53
C LEU A 81 -6.02 13.24 -2.05
N LEU A 82 -4.71 13.04 -2.08
CA LEU A 82 -3.73 14.02 -1.61
C LEU A 82 -3.44 15.11 -2.64
N GLN A 83 -4.06 15.03 -3.82
CA GLN A 83 -3.81 15.95 -4.94
C GLN A 83 -2.32 16.04 -5.28
N GLU A 84 -1.58 14.92 -5.18
CA GLU A 84 -0.12 14.93 -5.41
C GLU A 84 0.22 15.50 -6.80
N ASN A 85 -0.61 15.22 -7.80
CA ASN A 85 -0.49 15.73 -9.16
C ASN A 85 -0.65 17.26 -9.30
N LYS A 86 -1.17 17.95 -8.27
CA LYS A 86 -1.34 19.41 -8.26
C LYS A 86 -0.33 20.14 -7.36
N ILE A 87 0.22 19.45 -6.35
CA ILE A 87 1.09 20.04 -5.34
C ILE A 87 2.57 19.74 -5.64
N TRP A 88 2.86 18.56 -6.18
CA TRP A 88 4.21 18.13 -6.52
C TRP A 88 4.31 18.03 -8.04
N HIS A 89 4.92 19.03 -8.67
CA HIS A 89 5.23 18.98 -10.10
C HIS A 89 6.35 17.96 -10.36
N PRO A 90 6.32 17.26 -11.50
CA PRO A 90 7.35 16.30 -11.89
C PRO A 90 8.74 16.95 -12.06
#